data_AF-A0A3L7XLN3-F1
#
_entry.id   AF-A0A3L7XLN3-F1
#
_cell.length_a   1.000
_cell.length_b   1.000
_cell.length_c   1.000
_cell.angle_alpha   90.00
_cell.angle_beta   90.00
_cell.angle_gamma   90.00
#
_symmetry.space_group_name_H-M   'P 1'
#
loop_
_entity.id
_entity.type
_entity.pdbx_description
1 polymer ?
#
loop_
_entity_poly.entity_id
_entity_poly.type
_entity_poly.pdbx_seq_one_letter_code
_entity_poly.pdbx_strand_id
1 'polypeptide(L)'
;MNSSDNDKTYSVDEIRKTHPKAYEKWSEYDDTLLLKMVQQGEDIDTLCAVFQRGRGAIRSRIRKLEEPEKINYSEFSRANHLLSEVLFDWIPILQDEDELYYFPNSLTPFMKRLYKSPAIYRWNVYKNTPTDEKIIYIGEGKQLIPDRINGYLNPGPAQMTNKRLNTCFREYILDGYKVSLEIVRFDEMSVGDTIFTQIDLKNKHFRRFLEHMLITYYERKGYSLLNR
;
A
#
# COMPACT_ATOMS: atom_id res chain seq x y z
N MET A 1 -17.66 -63.61 37.29
CA MET A 1 -18.14 -64.38 36.13
C MET A 1 -18.35 -63.41 34.97
N ASN A 2 -17.56 -63.61 33.90
CA ASN A 2 -17.64 -63.22 32.47
C ASN A 2 -18.69 -62.14 32.04
N SER A 3 -18.39 -61.22 31.12
CA SER A 3 -17.81 -61.53 29.80
C SER A 3 -17.24 -60.30 29.06
N SER A 4 -16.03 -60.49 28.51
CA SER A 4 -15.47 -60.05 27.19
C SER A 4 -15.71 -58.61 26.71
N ASP A 5 -14.71 -57.75 26.57
CA ASP A 5 -13.52 -57.82 25.68
C ASP A 5 -13.89 -57.83 24.19
N ASN A 6 -13.63 -56.70 23.52
CA ASN A 6 -13.56 -56.62 22.05
C ASN A 6 -12.72 -55.40 21.63
N ASP A 7 -11.51 -55.28 22.19
CA ASP A 7 -10.51 -54.37 21.64
C ASP A 7 -9.80 -55.08 20.47
N LYS A 8 -10.46 -55.10 19.30
CA LYS A 8 -9.84 -55.61 18.07
C LYS A 8 -8.83 -54.60 17.57
N THR A 9 -7.63 -54.64 18.14
CA THR A 9 -6.45 -54.03 17.52
C THR A 9 -6.08 -54.88 16.31
N TYR A 10 -6.66 -54.61 15.14
CA TYR A 10 -6.28 -55.28 13.90
C TYR A 10 -4.80 -55.00 13.60
N SER A 11 -4.02 -56.07 13.41
CA SER A 11 -2.62 -55.94 13.02
C SER A 11 -2.54 -55.25 11.65
N VAL A 12 -1.56 -54.38 11.47
CA VAL A 12 -1.30 -53.69 10.18
C VAL A 12 -1.21 -54.69 9.02
N ASP A 13 -0.71 -55.90 9.29
CA ASP A 13 -0.60 -56.97 8.30
C ASP A 13 -1.96 -57.55 7.87
N GLU A 14 -2.96 -57.54 8.74
CA GLU A 14 -4.32 -57.96 8.38
C GLU A 14 -5.02 -56.92 7.50
N ILE A 15 -4.81 -55.63 7.80
CA ILE A 15 -5.36 -54.52 6.99
C ILE A 15 -4.70 -54.49 5.60
N ARG A 16 -3.42 -54.83 5.50
CA ARG A 16 -2.70 -54.91 4.22
C ARG A 16 -3.18 -56.03 3.29
N LYS A 17 -3.89 -57.05 3.80
CA LYS A 17 -4.52 -58.08 2.95
C LYS A 17 -5.61 -57.51 2.05
N THR A 18 -6.31 -56.47 2.49
CA THR A 18 -7.39 -55.81 1.73
C THR A 18 -6.96 -54.46 1.14
N HIS A 19 -6.01 -53.78 1.77
CA HIS A 19 -5.46 -52.50 1.33
C HIS A 19 -3.93 -52.58 1.29
N PRO A 20 -3.34 -53.11 0.21
CA PRO A 20 -1.89 -53.36 0.12
C PRO A 20 -1.02 -52.16 0.51
N LYS A 21 -1.46 -50.93 0.19
CA LYS A 21 -0.74 -49.68 0.50
C LYS A 21 -1.16 -49.04 1.82
N ALA A 22 -1.81 -49.77 2.73
CA ALA A 22 -2.20 -49.25 4.04
C ALA A 22 -0.97 -48.79 4.83
N TYR A 23 -1.07 -47.59 5.37
CA TYR A 23 -0.03 -46.90 6.16
C TYR A 23 1.27 -46.59 5.40
N GLU A 24 1.34 -46.80 4.08
CA GLU A 24 2.45 -46.30 3.27
C GLU A 24 2.42 -44.77 3.21
N LYS A 25 3.59 -44.14 3.03
CA LYS A 25 3.63 -42.68 2.78
C LYS A 25 2.97 -42.37 1.44
N TRP A 26 2.20 -41.29 1.38
CA TRP A 26 1.65 -40.77 0.12
C TRP A 26 2.79 -40.14 -0.68
N SER A 27 2.91 -40.48 -1.96
CA SER A 27 3.83 -39.79 -2.88
C SER A 27 3.18 -38.54 -3.49
N GLU A 28 3.99 -37.63 -4.01
CA GLU A 28 3.50 -36.46 -4.76
C GLU A 28 2.69 -36.86 -6.01
N TYR A 29 3.08 -37.97 -6.64
CA TYR A 29 2.32 -38.57 -7.73
C TYR A 29 0.94 -39.06 -7.25
N ASP A 30 0.88 -39.74 -6.11
CA ASP A 30 -0.39 -40.21 -5.55
C ASP A 30 -1.32 -39.03 -5.20
N ASP A 31 -0.77 -37.94 -4.66
CA ASP A 31 -1.55 -36.73 -4.33
C ASP A 31 -2.09 -36.04 -5.59
N THR A 32 -1.26 -35.89 -6.62
CA THR A 32 -1.64 -35.27 -7.90
C THR A 32 -2.73 -36.08 -8.59
N LEU A 33 -2.56 -37.40 -8.63
CA LEU A 33 -3.54 -38.31 -9.22
C LEU A 33 -4.85 -38.31 -8.41
N LEU A 34 -4.78 -38.28 -7.07
CA LEU A 34 -5.95 -38.27 -6.19
C LEU A 34 -6.80 -37.02 -6.41
N LEU A 35 -6.18 -35.83 -6.47
CA LEU A 35 -6.88 -34.59 -6.74
C LEU A 35 -7.53 -34.57 -8.13
N LYS A 36 -6.82 -35.08 -9.15
CA LYS A 36 -7.36 -35.16 -10.52
C LYS A 36 -8.60 -36.04 -10.58
N MET A 37 -8.58 -37.21 -9.95
CA MET A 37 -9.72 -38.13 -9.93
C MET A 37 -10.91 -37.57 -9.14
N VAL A 38 -10.67 -36.87 -8.02
CA VAL A 38 -11.72 -36.16 -7.27
C VAL A 38 -12.35 -35.06 -8.12
N GLN A 39 -11.56 -34.27 -8.86
CA GLN A 39 -12.07 -33.24 -9.78
C GLN A 39 -12.90 -33.84 -10.94
N GLN A 40 -12.59 -35.06 -11.35
CA GLN A 40 -13.34 -35.80 -12.36
C GLN A 40 -14.63 -36.44 -11.81
N GLY A 41 -14.89 -36.30 -10.50
CA GLY A 41 -16.11 -36.79 -9.86
C GLY A 41 -16.08 -38.27 -9.51
N GLU A 42 -14.90 -38.90 -9.47
CA GLU A 42 -14.76 -40.32 -9.12
C GLU A 42 -15.21 -40.60 -7.69
N ASP A 43 -15.92 -41.71 -7.49
CA ASP A 43 -16.43 -42.08 -6.17
C ASP A 43 -15.34 -42.64 -5.24
N ILE A 44 -15.64 -42.66 -3.94
CA ILE A 44 -14.67 -43.06 -2.90
C ILE A 44 -14.20 -44.51 -3.05
N ASP A 45 -15.01 -45.40 -3.62
CA ASP A 45 -14.69 -46.82 -3.76
C ASP A 45 -13.73 -47.04 -4.93
N THR A 46 -13.95 -46.32 -6.03
CA THR A 46 -13.00 -46.23 -7.15
C THR A 46 -11.65 -45.72 -6.69
N LEU A 47 -11.63 -44.65 -5.88
CA LEU A 47 -10.39 -44.14 -5.29
C LEU A 47 -9.71 -45.17 -4.38
N CYS A 48 -10.45 -45.88 -3.53
CA CYS A 48 -9.87 -46.91 -2.66
C CYS A 48 -9.21 -48.04 -3.47
N ALA A 49 -9.80 -48.44 -4.59
CA ALA A 49 -9.25 -49.47 -5.46
C ALA A 49 -7.96 -49.02 -6.15
N VAL A 50 -7.94 -47.80 -6.71
CA VAL A 50 -6.77 -47.25 -7.42
C VAL A 50 -5.59 -47.02 -6.47
N PHE A 51 -5.84 -46.41 -5.31
CA PHE A 51 -4.79 -46.11 -4.34
C PHE A 51 -4.47 -47.28 -3.40
N GLN A 52 -5.24 -48.36 -3.47
CA GLN A 52 -5.08 -49.56 -2.63
C GLN A 52 -5.06 -49.22 -1.14
N ARG A 53 -5.89 -48.26 -0.73
CA ARG A 53 -5.98 -47.69 0.62
C ARG A 53 -7.43 -47.64 1.08
N GLY A 54 -7.66 -47.67 2.39
CA GLY A 54 -9.00 -47.61 2.96
C GLY A 54 -9.67 -46.24 2.85
N ARG A 55 -11.01 -46.22 2.86
CA ARG A 55 -11.85 -45.01 2.74
C ARG A 55 -11.44 -43.88 3.68
N GLY A 56 -11.09 -44.20 4.92
CA GLY A 56 -10.65 -43.22 5.92
C GLY A 56 -9.34 -42.52 5.54
N ALA A 57 -8.38 -43.28 4.97
CA ALA A 57 -7.12 -42.73 4.50
C ALA A 57 -7.33 -41.82 3.28
N ILE A 58 -8.21 -42.22 2.35
CA ILE A 58 -8.58 -41.41 1.18
C ILE A 58 -9.24 -40.10 1.62
N ARG A 59 -10.31 -40.16 2.42
CA ARG A 59 -11.02 -38.96 2.90
C ARG A 59 -10.11 -38.01 3.69
N SER A 60 -9.27 -38.55 4.56
CA SER A 60 -8.33 -37.73 5.33
C SER A 60 -7.29 -37.08 4.42
N ARG A 61 -6.87 -37.75 3.34
CA ARG A 61 -5.90 -37.19 2.42
C ARG A 61 -6.52 -36.12 1.53
N ILE A 62 -7.72 -36.34 0.99
CA ILE A 62 -8.49 -35.33 0.26
C ILE A 62 -8.64 -34.08 1.12
N ARG A 63 -9.14 -34.21 2.35
CA ARG A 63 -9.26 -33.07 3.28
C ARG A 63 -7.94 -32.35 3.50
N LYS A 64 -6.82 -33.06 3.61
CA LYS A 64 -5.50 -32.46 3.79
C LYS A 64 -4.98 -31.74 2.53
N LEU A 65 -5.37 -32.20 1.34
CA LEU A 65 -4.98 -31.60 0.06
C LEU A 65 -5.93 -30.47 -0.37
N GLU A 66 -7.18 -30.48 0.11
CA GLU A 66 -8.18 -29.42 -0.10
C GLU A 66 -8.23 -28.39 1.03
N GLU A 67 -7.65 -28.70 2.21
CA GLU A 67 -7.41 -27.71 3.25
C GLU A 67 -6.52 -26.63 2.62
N PRO A 68 -6.97 -25.36 2.54
CA PRO A 68 -6.11 -24.28 2.11
C PRO A 68 -4.90 -24.32 3.02
N GLU A 69 -3.70 -24.50 2.42
CA GLU A 69 -2.46 -24.58 3.17
C GLU A 69 -2.47 -23.48 4.22
N LYS A 70 -2.16 -23.85 5.48
CA LYS A 70 -2.00 -22.87 6.56
C LYS A 70 -1.08 -21.79 6.04
N ILE A 71 -1.67 -20.63 5.74
CA ILE A 71 -0.99 -19.54 5.05
C ILE A 71 0.26 -19.22 5.84
N ASN A 72 1.41 -19.59 5.29
CA ASN A 72 2.69 -19.20 5.84
C ASN A 72 2.87 -17.72 5.50
N TYR A 73 2.40 -16.85 6.40
CA TYR A 73 2.49 -15.39 6.23
C TYR A 73 3.94 -14.89 5.99
N SER A 74 4.96 -15.72 6.25
CA SER A 74 6.35 -15.40 5.92
C SER A 74 6.71 -15.53 4.43
N GLU A 75 5.99 -16.34 3.66
CA GLU A 75 6.20 -16.48 2.19
C GLU A 75 5.37 -15.47 1.40
N PHE A 76 4.17 -15.12 1.87
CA PHE A 76 3.43 -13.95 1.36
C PHE A 76 4.21 -12.64 1.58
N SER A 77 5.05 -12.59 2.61
CA SER A 77 5.93 -11.45 2.89
C SER A 77 7.10 -11.31 1.89
N ARG A 78 7.34 -12.26 0.99
CA ARG A 78 8.50 -12.23 0.06
C ARG A 78 8.15 -12.13 -1.42
N ALA A 79 6.90 -12.40 -1.82
CA ALA A 79 6.50 -12.40 -3.24
C ALA A 79 5.76 -11.13 -3.71
N ASN A 80 5.44 -10.19 -2.83
CA ASN A 80 4.88 -8.89 -3.20
C ASN A 80 5.57 -7.78 -2.42
N HIS A 81 6.90 -7.67 -2.57
CA HIS A 81 7.55 -6.43 -2.20
C HIS A 81 7.13 -5.37 -3.22
N LEU A 82 6.25 -4.47 -2.81
CA LEU A 82 6.10 -3.14 -3.41
C LEU A 82 7.45 -2.42 -3.24
N LEU A 83 8.44 -2.79 -4.04
CA LEU A 83 9.70 -2.05 -4.19
C LEU A 83 9.36 -0.84 -5.03
N SER A 84 8.83 0.20 -4.38
CA SER A 84 8.66 1.51 -4.99
C SER A 84 9.85 2.37 -4.63
N GLU A 85 10.82 2.51 -5.54
CA GLU A 85 11.70 3.68 -5.50
C GLU A 85 10.90 4.86 -6.04
N VAL A 86 10.41 5.70 -5.14
CA VAL A 86 9.67 6.90 -5.49
C VAL A 86 10.66 8.05 -5.54
N LEU A 87 11.15 8.35 -6.74
CA LEU A 87 12.01 9.50 -7.00
C LEU A 87 11.14 10.72 -7.31
N PHE A 88 11.36 11.80 -6.58
CA PHE A 88 10.66 13.06 -6.79
C PHE A 88 11.50 14.22 -6.27
N ASP A 89 11.28 15.38 -6.87
CA ASP A 89 11.89 16.64 -6.47
C ASP A 89 10.82 17.63 -6.02
N TRP A 90 11.21 18.48 -5.06
CA TRP A 90 10.47 19.69 -4.74
C TRP A 90 11.01 20.83 -5.58
N ILE A 91 10.19 21.32 -6.50
CA ILE A 91 10.53 22.42 -7.38
C ILE A 91 9.93 23.72 -6.80
N PRO A 92 10.75 24.75 -6.50
CA PRO A 92 10.24 26.04 -6.06
C PRO A 92 9.30 26.67 -7.08
N ILE A 93 8.20 27.25 -6.59
CA ILE A 93 7.31 28.06 -7.42
C ILE A 93 7.94 29.43 -7.62
N LEU A 94 7.95 29.87 -8.88
CA LEU A 94 8.38 31.20 -9.26
C LEU A 94 7.21 32.17 -9.33
N GLN A 95 7.38 33.39 -8.82
CA GLN A 95 6.42 34.49 -8.94
C GLN A 95 6.53 35.25 -10.27
N ASP A 96 7.74 35.26 -10.85
CA ASP A 96 8.06 35.76 -12.19
C ASP A 96 9.18 34.88 -12.80
N GLU A 97 9.77 35.24 -13.95
CA GLU A 97 10.73 34.41 -14.69
C GLU A 97 11.91 33.88 -13.84
N ASP A 98 12.49 34.72 -12.97
CA ASP A 98 13.66 34.36 -12.16
C ASP A 98 13.48 34.63 -10.67
N GLU A 99 12.24 34.86 -10.21
CA GLU A 99 11.97 35.26 -8.84
C GLU A 99 11.17 34.19 -8.09
N LEU A 100 11.67 33.72 -6.94
CA LEU A 100 10.97 32.76 -6.09
C LEU A 100 9.72 33.39 -5.46
N TYR A 101 8.65 32.61 -5.35
CA TYR A 101 7.45 33.02 -4.63
C TYR A 101 7.56 32.77 -3.12
N TYR A 102 7.14 33.76 -2.34
CA TYR A 102 6.99 33.67 -0.89
C TYR A 102 5.60 34.13 -0.46
N PHE A 103 5.04 33.48 0.56
CA PHE A 103 3.86 34.01 1.24
C PHE A 103 4.27 35.30 2.01
N PRO A 104 3.43 36.35 2.06
CA PRO A 104 2.06 36.46 1.54
C PRO A 104 1.96 37.18 0.19
N ASN A 105 2.95 37.08 -0.70
CA ASN A 105 2.91 37.80 -1.97
C ASN A 105 1.65 37.46 -2.77
N SER A 106 1.15 38.45 -3.50
CA SER A 106 -0.03 38.30 -4.37
C SER A 106 0.27 37.40 -5.56
N LEU A 107 -0.75 36.66 -6.02
CA LEU A 107 -0.62 35.78 -7.18
C LEU A 107 -0.52 36.58 -8.49
N THR A 108 0.59 36.40 -9.21
CA THR A 108 0.86 37.11 -10.48
C THR A 108 0.14 36.46 -11.68
N PRO A 109 -0.06 37.19 -12.80
CA PRO A 109 -0.50 36.59 -14.06
C PRO A 109 0.42 35.48 -14.57
N PHE A 110 1.74 35.62 -14.36
CA PHE A 110 2.74 34.61 -14.68
C PHE A 110 2.42 33.29 -13.96
N MET A 111 2.23 33.34 -12.64
CA MET A 111 1.88 32.17 -11.83
C MET A 111 0.56 31.53 -12.27
N LYS A 112 -0.47 32.36 -12.53
CA LYS A 112 -1.80 31.89 -12.97
C LYS A 112 -1.78 31.20 -14.32
N ARG A 113 -0.78 31.49 -15.17
CA ARG A 113 -0.58 30.82 -16.46
C ARG A 113 0.18 29.50 -16.28
N LEU A 114 1.25 29.51 -15.50
CA LEU A 114 2.19 28.38 -15.42
C LEU A 114 1.72 27.25 -14.48
N TYR A 115 1.06 27.58 -13.37
CA TYR A 115 0.73 26.63 -12.30
C TYR A 115 -0.77 26.35 -12.17
N LYS A 116 -1.52 26.52 -13.27
CA LYS A 116 -2.96 26.24 -13.33
C LYS A 116 -3.23 24.77 -13.68
N SER A 117 -2.82 23.89 -12.78
CA SER A 117 -2.94 22.44 -12.95
C SER A 117 -3.14 21.73 -11.61
N PRO A 118 -3.57 20.46 -11.63
CA PRO A 118 -3.52 19.61 -10.45
C PRO A 118 -2.09 19.41 -9.96
N ALA A 119 -1.87 19.48 -8.66
CA ALA A 119 -0.54 19.37 -8.08
C ALA A 119 -0.56 18.80 -6.66
N ILE A 120 0.59 18.25 -6.26
CA ILE A 120 1.00 18.13 -4.86
C ILE A 120 1.97 19.27 -4.58
N TYR A 121 1.77 19.97 -3.49
CA TYR A 121 2.58 21.12 -3.10
C TYR A 121 2.95 21.05 -1.64
N ARG A 122 3.96 21.84 -1.25
CA ARG A 122 4.26 22.11 0.15
C ARG A 122 4.51 23.58 0.40
N TRP A 123 4.10 24.04 1.57
CA TRP A 123 4.67 25.24 2.18
C TRP A 123 5.87 24.82 3.02
N ASN A 124 7.00 25.47 2.82
CA ASN A 124 8.24 25.22 3.56
C ASN A 124 8.61 26.46 4.36
N VAL A 125 8.78 26.28 5.68
CA VAL A 125 9.06 27.35 6.63
C VAL A 125 10.49 27.20 7.15
N TYR A 126 11.31 28.21 6.95
CA TYR A 126 12.75 28.15 7.22
C TYR A 126 13.36 29.54 7.49
N LYS A 127 14.55 29.63 8.10
CA LYS A 127 15.20 30.93 8.35
C LYS A 127 16.21 31.31 7.28
N ASN A 128 17.21 30.46 7.10
CA ASN A 128 18.36 30.75 6.25
C ASN A 128 18.32 29.92 4.98
N THR A 129 18.10 28.60 5.12
CA THR A 129 18.11 27.65 4.01
C THR A 129 16.87 26.76 4.05
N PRO A 130 16.32 26.32 2.90
CA PRO A 130 15.09 25.50 2.87
C PRO A 130 15.11 24.18 3.67
N THR A 131 16.24 23.79 4.25
CA THR A 131 16.41 22.53 4.98
C THR A 131 16.73 22.69 6.46
N ASP A 132 16.87 23.91 6.98
CA ASP A 132 17.36 24.15 8.35
C ASP A 132 16.32 23.84 9.43
N GLU A 133 15.07 24.29 9.27
CA GLU A 133 14.04 24.18 10.32
C GLU A 133 13.17 22.92 10.19
N LYS A 134 13.09 22.33 8.99
CA LYS A 134 12.28 21.14 8.69
C LYS A 134 10.79 21.29 9.08
N ILE A 135 10.22 22.49 8.93
CA ILE A 135 8.80 22.77 9.20
C ILE A 135 8.06 22.86 7.87
N ILE A 136 7.11 21.97 7.61
CA ILE A 136 6.39 21.94 6.33
C ILE A 136 4.88 21.69 6.49
N TYR A 137 4.11 22.17 5.53
CA TYR A 137 2.74 21.73 5.27
C TYR A 137 2.68 21.09 3.89
N ILE A 138 2.10 19.92 3.73
CA ILE A 138 1.91 19.25 2.43
C ILE A 138 0.42 19.26 2.07
N GLY A 139 0.08 19.52 0.82
CA GLY A 139 -1.31 19.48 0.37
C GLY A 139 -1.49 19.06 -1.08
N GLU A 140 -2.71 18.66 -1.44
CA GLU A 140 -3.15 18.48 -2.82
C GLU A 140 -4.10 19.58 -3.29
N GLY A 141 -4.11 19.82 -4.60
CA GLY A 141 -5.10 20.69 -5.24
C GLY A 141 -5.45 20.20 -6.63
N LYS A 142 -6.75 20.21 -6.99
CA LYS A 142 -7.21 20.01 -8.38
C LYS A 142 -6.74 21.14 -9.31
N GLN A 143 -6.63 22.35 -8.76
CA GLN A 143 -6.06 23.52 -9.41
C GLN A 143 -5.24 24.25 -8.36
N LEU A 144 -3.92 24.25 -8.50
CA LEU A 144 -3.03 24.85 -7.53
C LEU A 144 -3.20 26.38 -7.50
N ILE A 145 -2.95 27.02 -8.64
CA ILE A 145 -3.09 28.47 -8.81
C ILE A 145 -4.21 28.77 -9.82
N PRO A 146 -5.13 29.70 -9.52
CA PRO A 146 -5.20 30.50 -8.29
C PRO A 146 -5.88 29.79 -7.11
N ASP A 147 -6.70 28.77 -7.34
CA ASP A 147 -7.73 28.34 -6.39
C ASP A 147 -7.18 27.95 -5.02
N ARG A 148 -6.24 27.00 -4.98
CA ARG A 148 -5.74 26.45 -3.71
C ARG A 148 -4.88 27.47 -2.96
N ILE A 149 -3.97 28.16 -3.65
CA ILE A 149 -3.06 29.13 -3.02
C ILE A 149 -3.79 30.41 -2.60
N ASN A 150 -4.74 30.90 -3.39
CA ASN A 150 -5.58 32.03 -2.98
C ASN A 150 -6.40 31.70 -1.74
N GLY A 151 -6.81 30.44 -1.56
CA GLY A 151 -7.46 29.99 -0.34
C GLY A 151 -6.62 30.18 0.91
N TYR A 152 -5.29 30.12 0.84
CA TYR A 152 -4.41 30.44 1.97
C TYR A 152 -4.22 31.93 2.17
N LEU A 153 -4.11 32.72 1.08
CA LEU A 153 -3.94 34.17 1.16
C LEU A 153 -5.19 34.86 1.70
N ASN A 154 -6.35 34.43 1.20
CA ASN A 154 -7.66 35.03 1.42
C ASN A 154 -8.67 33.95 1.87
N PRO A 155 -8.48 33.36 3.06
CA PRO A 155 -9.30 32.24 3.50
C PRO A 155 -10.75 32.67 3.73
N GLY A 156 -11.68 31.96 3.10
CA GLY A 156 -13.12 32.17 3.31
C GLY A 156 -13.58 31.79 4.73
N PRO A 157 -14.79 32.21 5.15
CA PRO A 157 -15.27 32.00 6.51
C PRO A 157 -15.24 30.54 6.99
N ALA A 158 -15.56 29.58 6.10
CA ALA A 158 -15.59 28.14 6.41
C ALA A 158 -14.23 27.43 6.30
N GLN A 159 -13.18 28.09 5.80
CA GLN A 159 -11.88 27.46 5.52
C GLN A 159 -10.96 27.48 6.75
N MET A 160 -11.36 26.79 7.82
CA MET A 160 -10.67 26.82 9.12
C MET A 160 -9.17 26.45 9.03
N THR A 161 -8.83 25.41 8.26
CA THR A 161 -7.43 25.02 8.03
C THR A 161 -6.62 26.12 7.35
N ASN A 162 -7.19 26.79 6.34
CA ASN A 162 -6.50 27.87 5.65
C ASN A 162 -6.34 29.09 6.55
N LYS A 163 -7.33 29.41 7.41
CA LYS A 163 -7.23 30.47 8.42
C LYS A 163 -6.10 30.19 9.39
N ARG A 164 -6.05 28.98 9.96
CA ARG A 164 -4.99 28.54 10.88
C ARG A 164 -3.62 28.70 10.24
N LEU A 165 -3.45 28.21 9.01
CA LEU A 165 -2.17 28.28 8.30
C LEU A 165 -1.80 29.72 7.91
N ASN A 166 -2.75 30.55 7.51
CA ASN A 166 -2.51 31.98 7.25
C ASN A 166 -1.97 32.67 8.50
N THR A 167 -2.62 32.48 9.66
CA THR A 167 -2.15 33.05 10.93
C THR A 167 -0.76 32.53 11.29
N CYS A 168 -0.56 31.21 11.25
CA CYS A 168 0.71 30.57 11.57
C CYS A 168 1.86 31.07 10.67
N PHE A 169 1.63 31.20 9.36
CA PHE A 169 2.65 31.72 8.44
C PHE A 169 2.98 33.19 8.71
N ARG A 170 2.00 34.01 9.09
CA ARG A 170 2.25 35.40 9.48
C ARG A 170 3.09 35.50 10.75
N GLU A 171 2.81 34.66 11.73
CA GLU A 171 3.60 34.58 12.98
C GLU A 171 5.06 34.19 12.66
N TYR A 172 5.27 33.15 11.85
CA TYR A 172 6.61 32.76 11.41
C TYR A 172 7.35 33.91 10.70
N ILE A 173 6.67 34.66 9.83
CA ILE A 173 7.29 35.80 9.14
C ILE A 173 7.68 36.91 10.13
N LEU A 174 6.85 37.19 11.14
CA LEU A 174 7.19 38.14 12.20
C LEU A 174 8.44 37.69 12.99
N ASP A 175 8.62 36.38 13.15
CA ASP A 175 9.78 35.77 13.81
C ASP A 175 11.01 35.64 12.88
N GLY A 176 10.94 36.22 11.67
CA GLY A 176 12.04 36.28 10.71
C GLY A 176 12.20 35.05 9.82
N TYR A 177 11.20 34.17 9.77
CA TYR A 177 11.19 33.04 8.85
C TYR A 177 10.72 33.45 7.45
N LYS A 178 11.12 32.65 6.47
CA LYS A 178 10.60 32.64 5.10
C LYS A 178 9.59 31.50 4.95
N VAL A 179 8.54 31.74 4.18
CA VAL A 179 7.51 30.75 3.85
C VAL A 179 7.44 30.59 2.33
N SER A 180 8.14 29.61 1.78
CA SER A 180 8.18 29.35 0.34
C SER A 180 7.16 28.30 -0.09
N LEU A 181 6.82 28.30 -1.37
CA LEU A 181 5.92 27.33 -1.98
C LEU A 181 6.67 26.47 -2.99
N GLU A 182 6.50 25.16 -2.92
CA GLU A 182 7.13 24.19 -3.84
C GLU A 182 6.08 23.19 -4.35
N ILE A 183 6.31 22.62 -5.53
CA ILE A 183 5.52 21.54 -6.11
C ILE A 183 6.33 20.27 -6.26
N VAL A 184 5.67 19.12 -6.15
CA VAL A 184 6.30 17.84 -6.46
C VAL A 184 6.41 17.67 -7.97
N ARG A 185 7.60 17.28 -8.43
CA ARG A 185 7.86 16.81 -9.79
C ARG A 185 8.47 15.42 -9.73
N PHE A 186 8.00 14.55 -10.61
CA PHE A 186 8.57 13.23 -10.85
C PHE A 186 8.33 12.88 -12.32
N ASP A 187 9.24 12.08 -12.89
CA ASP A 187 9.09 11.61 -14.27
C ASP A 187 8.19 10.38 -14.29
N GLU A 188 8.63 9.32 -13.60
CA GLU A 188 7.88 8.07 -13.43
C GLU A 188 7.94 7.61 -11.97
N MET A 189 6.84 7.03 -11.51
CA MET A 189 6.72 6.44 -10.19
C MET A 189 6.10 5.06 -10.31
N SER A 190 6.83 4.04 -9.89
CA SER A 190 6.37 2.65 -9.91
C SER A 190 5.79 2.25 -8.56
N VAL A 191 4.60 1.65 -8.59
CA VAL A 191 3.92 1.06 -7.43
C VAL A 191 3.49 -0.35 -7.85
N GLY A 192 4.35 -1.33 -7.57
CA GLY A 192 4.23 -2.68 -8.14
C GLY A 192 4.42 -2.60 -9.66
N ASP A 193 3.51 -3.22 -10.42
CA ASP A 193 3.56 -3.23 -11.89
C ASP A 193 2.89 -2.01 -12.53
N THR A 194 2.42 -1.05 -11.72
CA THR A 194 1.77 0.17 -12.21
C THR A 194 2.77 1.32 -12.24
N ILE A 195 2.86 2.00 -13.38
CA ILE A 195 3.66 3.21 -13.57
C ILE A 195 2.72 4.42 -13.55
N PHE A 196 3.06 5.41 -12.74
CA PHE A 196 2.40 6.70 -12.68
C PHE A 196 3.33 7.80 -13.19
N THR A 197 2.75 8.80 -13.83
CA THR A 197 3.43 9.99 -14.34
C THR A 197 2.77 11.25 -13.80
N GLN A 198 3.32 12.41 -14.13
CA GLN A 198 2.72 13.69 -13.72
C GLN A 198 1.28 13.90 -14.25
N ILE A 199 0.90 13.22 -15.34
CA ILE A 199 -0.47 13.28 -15.90
C ILE A 199 -1.48 12.66 -14.93
N ASP A 200 -1.08 11.66 -14.15
CA ASP A 200 -1.94 10.95 -13.20
C ASP A 200 -2.38 11.81 -12.03
N LEU A 201 -1.74 12.96 -11.79
CA LEU A 201 -2.22 13.97 -10.85
C LEU A 201 -3.59 14.52 -11.22
N LYS A 202 -4.11 14.30 -12.44
CA LYS A 202 -5.54 14.60 -12.75
C LYS A 202 -6.49 13.74 -11.91
N ASN A 203 -6.08 12.54 -11.51
CA ASN A 203 -6.85 11.65 -10.66
C ASN A 203 -6.77 12.09 -9.18
N LYS A 204 -7.93 12.40 -8.57
CA LYS A 204 -8.02 12.82 -7.17
C LYS A 204 -7.51 11.76 -6.19
N HIS A 205 -7.75 10.48 -6.46
CA HIS A 205 -7.31 9.39 -5.58
C HIS A 205 -5.80 9.27 -5.57
N PHE A 206 -5.17 9.40 -6.74
CA PHE A 206 -3.72 9.38 -6.84
C PHE A 206 -3.07 10.58 -6.13
N ARG A 207 -3.65 11.78 -6.26
CA ARG A 207 -3.15 12.95 -5.50
C ARG A 207 -3.20 12.73 -3.99
N ARG A 208 -4.32 12.21 -3.47
CA ARG A 208 -4.46 11.92 -2.03
C ARG A 208 -3.52 10.82 -1.55
N PHE A 209 -3.31 9.81 -2.38
CA PHE A 209 -2.32 8.77 -2.11
C PHE A 209 -0.92 9.38 -1.95
N LEU A 210 -0.48 10.21 -2.89
CA LEU A 210 0.82 10.89 -2.81
C LEU A 210 0.93 11.85 -1.63
N GLU A 211 -0.10 12.65 -1.37
CA GLU A 211 -0.15 13.55 -0.20
C GLU A 211 0.10 12.76 1.10
N HIS A 212 -0.66 11.68 1.34
CA HIS A 212 -0.51 10.88 2.55
C HIS A 212 0.82 10.13 2.62
N MET A 213 1.32 9.64 1.49
CA MET A 213 2.65 9.02 1.40
C MET A 213 3.73 10.01 1.81
N LEU A 214 3.71 11.23 1.28
CA LEU A 214 4.71 12.26 1.57
C LEU A 214 4.63 12.76 3.01
N ILE A 215 3.41 12.95 3.55
CA ILE A 215 3.20 13.27 4.97
C ILE A 215 3.87 12.21 5.85
N THR A 216 3.58 10.93 5.60
CA THR A 216 4.16 9.81 6.38
C THR A 216 5.68 9.75 6.24
N TYR A 217 6.20 9.97 5.03
CA TYR A 217 7.63 10.00 4.76
C TYR A 217 8.35 11.10 5.56
N TYR A 218 7.84 12.33 5.51
CA TYR A 218 8.46 13.46 6.20
C TYR A 218 8.31 13.40 7.71
N GLU A 219 7.20 12.85 8.21
CA GLU A 219 7.05 12.57 9.64
C GLU A 219 8.16 11.63 10.13
N ARG A 220 8.43 10.54 9.40
CA ARG A 220 9.52 9.60 9.72
C ARG A 220 10.92 10.20 9.57
N LYS A 221 11.07 11.25 8.75
CA LYS A 221 12.33 12.01 8.63
C LYS A 221 12.50 13.08 9.72
N GLY A 222 11.55 13.18 10.65
CA GLY A 222 11.61 14.12 11.79
C GLY A 222 11.24 15.55 11.43
N TYR A 223 10.45 15.76 10.37
CA TYR A 223 9.92 17.08 10.05
C TYR A 223 8.75 17.45 10.97
N SER A 224 8.63 18.73 11.29
CA SER A 224 7.44 19.28 11.95
C SER A 224 6.36 19.53 10.90
N LEU A 225 5.29 18.72 10.95
CA LEU A 225 4.20 18.79 9.98
C LEU A 225 3.05 19.67 10.47
N LEU A 226 2.76 20.72 9.72
CA LEU A 226 1.65 21.64 9.97
C LEU A 226 0.29 21.09 9.50
N ASN A 227 0.25 19.84 9.01
CA ASN A 227 -0.96 19.13 8.58
C ASN A 227 -1.91 18.75 9.73
N ARG A 228 -1.46 18.88 10.98
CA ARG A 228 -2.19 18.51 12.21
C ARG A 228 -3.31 19.48 12.58
#